data_AF-A0AAD4S8H9-F1
#
_entry.id   AF-A0AAD4S8H9-F1
#
_cell.length_a   1.000
_cell.length_b   1.000
_cell.length_c   1.000
_cell.angle_alpha   90.00
_cell.angle_beta   90.00
_cell.angle_gamma   90.00
#
_symmetry.space_group_name_H-M   'P 1'
#
loop_
_entity.id
_entity.type
_entity.pdbx_description
1 polymer ?
#
loop_
_entity_poly.entity_id
_entity_poly.type
_entity_poly.pdbx_seq_one_letter_code
_entity_poly.pdbx_strand_id
1 'polypeptide(L)'
;MEPTFCPLYAFLCSELSVYLPSFPSNEPQGKQITFMRILLDDCQATYKLANMKAGETRQQIITGASDEDLEYGCREKRQNLGNIRFICELSKQKRAVLTIVRLILKHLVEQDDIEVNVEAVCLLLNTVGKQLDGSSSKSRVTNDVYFHRLKDLLTIHPQLETRLKFMICDILDLRANNWVNPRNTNQVKDKAISELIRPLEIQKKLGRIRFTESTTDWKKSMFREISPR
;
A
#
# COMPACT_ATOMS: atom_id res chain seq x y z
N MET A 1 -9.75 -3.83 -4.88
CA MET A 1 -8.90 -3.04 -5.79
C MET A 1 -8.36 -3.96 -6.86
N GLU A 2 -8.48 -3.59 -8.14
CA GLU A 2 -7.86 -4.36 -9.22
C GLU A 2 -6.33 -4.10 -9.22
N PRO A 3 -5.48 -5.09 -8.89
CA PRO A 3 -4.07 -4.84 -8.60
C PRO A 3 -3.28 -4.26 -9.78
N THR A 4 -3.70 -4.60 -11.01
CA THR A 4 -3.05 -4.17 -12.26
C THR A 4 -3.06 -2.66 -12.45
N PHE A 5 -4.12 -1.98 -11.98
CA PHE A 5 -4.28 -0.54 -12.15
C PHE A 5 -3.81 0.30 -10.96
N CYS A 6 -3.32 -0.33 -9.89
CA CYS A 6 -2.79 0.37 -8.71
C CYS A 6 -1.77 1.47 -9.04
N PRO A 7 -0.79 1.28 -9.96
CA PRO A 7 0.15 2.35 -10.33
C PRO A 7 -0.54 3.57 -10.95
N LEU A 8 -1.55 3.33 -11.81
CA LEU A 8 -2.32 4.40 -12.47
C LEU A 8 -3.14 5.20 -11.45
N TYR A 9 -3.82 4.51 -10.53
CA TYR A 9 -4.58 5.17 -9.47
C TYR A 9 -3.68 5.97 -8.53
N ALA A 10 -2.52 5.41 -8.16
CA ALA A 10 -1.54 6.11 -7.33
C ALA A 10 -1.01 7.38 -8.00
N PHE A 11 -0.73 7.32 -9.31
CA PHE A 11 -0.34 8.48 -10.10
C PHE A 11 -1.44 9.55 -10.09
N LEU A 12 -2.69 9.18 -10.38
CA LEU A 12 -3.81 10.11 -10.37
C LEU A 12 -3.99 10.78 -9.01
N CYS A 13 -3.92 10.03 -7.91
CA CYS A 13 -3.96 10.58 -6.56
C CYS A 13 -2.83 11.59 -6.31
N SER A 14 -1.62 11.31 -6.83
CA SER A 14 -0.50 12.25 -6.74
C SER A 14 -0.78 13.55 -7.49
N GLU A 15 -1.32 13.46 -8.71
CA GLU A 15 -1.67 14.64 -9.50
C GLU A 15 -2.78 15.45 -8.81
N LEU A 16 -3.83 14.80 -8.33
CA LEU A 16 -4.91 15.47 -7.59
C LEU A 16 -4.38 16.21 -6.36
N SER A 17 -3.37 15.67 -5.67
CA SER A 17 -2.74 16.37 -4.54
C SER A 17 -2.04 17.68 -4.92
N VAL A 18 -1.66 17.87 -6.19
CA VAL A 18 -1.08 19.12 -6.70
C VAL A 18 -2.15 20.17 -6.89
N TYR A 19 -3.28 19.76 -7.48
CA TYR A 19 -4.30 20.67 -7.96
C TYR A 19 -5.36 21.01 -6.90
N LEU A 20 -5.56 20.14 -5.91
CA LEU A 20 -6.51 20.38 -4.85
C LEU A 20 -5.90 21.29 -3.76
N PRO A 21 -6.60 22.35 -3.34
CA PRO A 21 -6.12 23.22 -2.28
C PRO A 21 -6.12 22.51 -0.92
N SER A 22 -5.39 23.08 0.03
CA SER A 22 -5.54 22.76 1.45
C SER A 22 -6.83 23.38 1.99
N PHE A 23 -7.48 22.68 2.92
CA PHE A 23 -8.72 23.11 3.56
C PHE A 23 -8.48 23.39 5.05
N PRO A 24 -9.20 24.37 5.65
CA PRO A 24 -9.09 24.64 7.08
C PRO A 24 -9.52 23.42 7.90
N SER A 25 -8.89 23.24 9.06
CA SER A 25 -9.30 22.21 10.02
C SER A 25 -10.55 22.65 10.78
N ASN A 26 -11.35 21.68 11.22
CA ASN A 26 -12.50 21.92 12.10
C ASN A 26 -12.08 22.27 13.53
N GLU A 27 -10.82 22.02 13.90
CA GLU A 27 -10.29 22.33 15.23
C GLU A 27 -9.65 23.73 15.24
N PRO A 28 -9.91 24.56 16.28
CA PRO A 28 -9.20 25.82 16.47
C PRO A 28 -7.72 25.52 16.74
N GLN A 29 -6.85 25.79 15.76
CA GLN A 29 -5.41 25.43 15.66
C GLN A 29 -5.10 24.08 14.98
N GLY A 30 -6.09 23.39 14.41
CA GLY A 30 -5.85 22.16 13.67
C GLY A 30 -5.01 22.39 12.40
N LYS A 31 -4.12 21.45 12.10
CA LYS A 31 -3.36 21.44 10.83
C LYS A 31 -4.32 21.39 9.65
N GLN A 32 -4.02 22.17 8.61
CA GLN A 32 -4.74 22.16 7.33
C GLN A 32 -4.95 20.73 6.83
N ILE A 33 -6.15 20.48 6.32
CA ILE A 33 -6.57 19.21 5.75
C ILE A 33 -6.19 19.22 4.27
N THR A 34 -5.47 18.20 3.82
CA THR A 34 -5.10 18.03 2.41
C THR A 34 -5.69 16.74 1.87
N PHE A 35 -5.86 16.67 0.56
CA PHE A 35 -6.30 15.45 -0.13
C PHE A 35 -5.45 14.23 0.27
N MET A 36 -4.12 14.39 0.27
CA MET A 36 -3.22 13.29 0.65
C MET A 36 -3.38 12.86 2.10
N ARG A 37 -3.66 13.79 3.01
CA ARG A 37 -3.90 13.43 4.42
C ARG A 37 -5.14 12.57 4.55
N ILE A 38 -6.26 12.99 3.98
CA ILE A 38 -7.51 12.21 3.99
C ILE A 38 -7.29 10.84 3.35
N LEU A 39 -6.67 10.81 2.17
CA LEU A 39 -6.42 9.55 1.46
C LEU A 39 -5.56 8.58 2.28
N LEU A 40 -4.53 9.08 2.96
CA LEU A 40 -3.67 8.26 3.82
C LEU A 40 -4.43 7.77 5.06
N ASP A 41 -5.25 8.63 5.69
CA ASP A 41 -6.08 8.26 6.83
C ASP A 41 -7.10 7.17 6.44
N ASP A 42 -7.74 7.30 5.27
CA ASP A 42 -8.67 6.30 4.72
C ASP A 42 -7.96 4.98 4.38
N CYS A 43 -6.76 5.04 3.79
CA CYS A 43 -5.95 3.86 3.52
C CYS A 43 -5.61 3.12 4.83
N GLN A 44 -5.25 3.86 5.87
CA GLN A 44 -4.93 3.28 7.18
C GLN A 44 -6.17 2.67 7.83
N ALA A 45 -7.31 3.36 7.81
CA ALA A 45 -8.58 2.84 8.34
C ALA A 45 -9.03 1.58 7.61
N THR A 46 -8.95 1.59 6.27
CA THR A 46 -9.31 0.45 5.42
C THR A 46 -8.43 -0.76 5.71
N TYR A 47 -7.11 -0.57 5.85
CA TYR A 47 -6.19 -1.66 6.20
C TYR A 47 -6.50 -2.26 7.57
N LYS A 48 -6.72 -1.41 8.60
CA LYS A 48 -7.09 -1.87 9.95
C LYS A 48 -8.38 -2.69 9.93
N LEU A 49 -9.41 -2.19 9.25
CA LEU A 49 -10.69 -2.89 9.13
C LEU A 49 -10.53 -4.24 8.41
N ALA A 50 -9.80 -4.29 7.31
CA ALA A 50 -9.53 -5.52 6.58
C ALA A 50 -8.79 -6.55 7.47
N ASN A 51 -7.83 -6.08 8.28
CA ASN A 51 -7.13 -6.96 9.21
C ASN A 51 -8.01 -7.48 10.35
N MET A 52 -8.92 -6.65 10.89
CA MET A 52 -9.89 -7.07 11.90
C MET A 52 -10.79 -8.19 11.34
N LYS A 53 -11.36 -7.98 10.15
CA LYS A 53 -12.18 -8.97 9.45
C LYS A 53 -11.41 -10.26 9.17
N ALA A 54 -10.16 -10.17 8.72
CA ALA A 54 -9.32 -11.36 8.51
C ALA A 54 -9.11 -12.16 9.81
N GLY A 55 -9.04 -11.49 10.96
CA GLY A 55 -9.03 -12.15 12.27
C GLY A 55 -10.33 -12.90 12.57
N GLU A 56 -11.48 -12.28 12.33
CA GLU A 56 -12.81 -12.88 12.51
C GLU A 56 -13.01 -14.10 11.59
N THR A 57 -12.69 -13.97 10.30
CA THR A 57 -12.79 -15.08 9.34
C THR A 57 -11.89 -16.24 9.75
N ARG A 58 -10.68 -15.98 10.27
CA ARG A 58 -9.80 -17.05 10.80
C ARG A 58 -10.43 -17.76 11.99
N GLN A 59 -11.04 -17.02 12.91
CA GLN A 59 -11.72 -17.62 14.06
C GLN A 59 -12.89 -18.51 13.60
N GLN A 60 -13.65 -18.07 12.60
CA GLN A 60 -14.75 -18.85 12.00
C GLN A 60 -14.25 -20.13 11.33
N ILE A 61 -13.13 -20.06 10.59
CA ILE A 61 -12.50 -21.24 9.97
C ILE A 61 -12.09 -22.28 11.02
N ILE A 62 -11.49 -21.83 12.13
CA ILE A 62 -11.09 -22.70 13.24
C ILE A 62 -12.32 -23.38 13.88
N THR A 63 -13.46 -22.72 13.95
CA THR A 63 -14.70 -23.27 14.54
C THR A 63 -15.49 -24.19 13.61
N GLY A 64 -14.99 -24.46 12.40
CA GLY A 64 -15.62 -25.31 11.39
C GLY A 64 -16.24 -24.49 10.25
N ALA A 65 -15.40 -24.03 9.33
CA ALA A 65 -15.83 -23.28 8.14
C ALA A 65 -16.58 -24.14 7.12
N SER A 66 -17.56 -23.53 6.48
CA SER A 66 -18.15 -24.01 5.22
C SER A 66 -17.25 -23.69 4.02
N ASP A 67 -17.51 -24.30 2.86
CA ASP A 67 -16.82 -23.96 1.60
C ASP A 67 -17.03 -22.47 1.23
N GLU A 68 -18.20 -21.92 1.54
CA GLU A 68 -18.51 -20.49 1.32
C GLU A 68 -17.62 -19.58 2.20
N ASP A 69 -17.36 -19.97 3.45
CA ASP A 69 -16.48 -19.22 4.35
C ASP A 69 -15.02 -19.24 3.87
N LEU A 70 -14.57 -20.37 3.32
CA LEU A 70 -13.24 -20.52 2.74
C LEU A 70 -13.06 -19.65 1.48
N GLU A 71 -14.06 -19.64 0.59
CA GLU A 71 -14.05 -18.78 -0.59
C GLU A 71 -14.08 -17.30 -0.21
N TYR A 72 -14.94 -16.93 0.76
CA TYR A 72 -14.99 -15.59 1.32
C TYR A 72 -13.63 -15.16 1.87
N GLY A 73 -12.98 -16.02 2.67
CA GLY A 73 -11.64 -15.76 3.18
C GLY A 73 -10.59 -15.57 2.09
N CYS A 74 -10.61 -16.38 1.03
CA CYS A 74 -9.73 -16.22 -0.13
C CYS A 74 -9.93 -14.87 -0.83
N ARG A 75 -11.20 -14.46 -0.99
CA ARG A 75 -11.55 -13.18 -1.61
C ARG A 75 -11.04 -11.99 -0.79
N GLU A 76 -11.24 -12.01 0.52
CA GLU A 76 -10.76 -10.95 1.43
C GLU A 76 -9.23 -10.87 1.43
N LYS A 77 -8.53 -12.02 1.44
CA LYS A 77 -7.05 -12.07 1.32
C LYS A 77 -6.57 -11.40 0.02
N ARG A 78 -7.17 -11.74 -1.11
CA ARG A 78 -6.83 -11.15 -2.42
C ARG A 78 -7.12 -9.65 -2.47
N GLN A 79 -8.25 -9.22 -1.90
CA GLN A 79 -8.61 -7.81 -1.83
C GLN A 79 -7.62 -7.03 -0.96
N ASN A 80 -7.25 -7.57 0.20
CA ASN A 80 -6.29 -6.95 1.10
C ASN A 80 -4.91 -6.80 0.45
N LEU A 81 -4.43 -7.83 -0.26
CA LEU A 81 -3.17 -7.75 -1.02
C LEU A 81 -3.21 -6.65 -2.09
N GLY A 82 -4.34 -6.50 -2.78
CA GLY A 82 -4.57 -5.38 -3.72
C GLY A 82 -4.53 -4.01 -3.04
N ASN A 83 -5.09 -3.88 -1.83
CA ASN A 83 -5.04 -2.64 -1.06
C ASN A 83 -3.61 -2.30 -0.62
N ILE A 84 -2.85 -3.30 -0.13
CA ILE A 84 -1.44 -3.15 0.22
C ILE A 84 -0.64 -2.70 -1.00
N ARG A 85 -0.87 -3.31 -2.17
CA ARG A 85 -0.24 -2.91 -3.43
C ARG A 85 -0.49 -1.43 -3.74
N PHE A 86 -1.74 -1.00 -3.65
CA PHE A 86 -2.09 0.40 -3.88
C PHE A 86 -1.36 1.36 -2.94
N ILE A 87 -1.33 1.05 -1.64
CA ILE A 87 -0.62 1.88 -0.64
C ILE A 87 0.88 1.96 -0.96
N CYS A 88 1.49 0.86 -1.40
CA CYS A 88 2.90 0.84 -1.81
C CYS A 88 3.14 1.70 -3.06
N GLU A 89 2.28 1.60 -4.07
CA GLU A 89 2.36 2.43 -5.28
C GLU A 89 2.14 3.92 -4.99
N LEU A 90 1.22 4.24 -4.08
CA LEU A 90 1.00 5.60 -3.61
C LEU A 90 2.25 6.14 -2.91
N SER A 91 2.89 5.30 -2.09
CA SER A 91 4.12 5.64 -1.34
C SER A 91 5.35 5.82 -2.23
N LYS A 92 5.35 5.25 -3.45
CA LYS A 92 6.40 5.52 -4.45
C LYS A 92 6.37 6.97 -4.95
N GLN A 93 5.21 7.60 -4.94
CA GLN A 93 5.08 9.01 -5.33
C GLN A 93 5.77 9.88 -4.29
N LYS A 94 6.59 10.85 -4.71
CA LYS A 94 7.47 11.71 -3.86
C LYS A 94 6.75 12.53 -2.76
N ARG A 95 5.45 12.34 -2.59
CA ARG A 95 4.55 13.12 -1.73
C ARG A 95 3.93 12.31 -0.59
N ALA A 96 3.99 10.98 -0.65
CA ALA A 96 3.36 10.10 0.31
C ALA A 96 4.35 9.69 1.42
N VAL A 97 3.82 9.56 2.64
CA VAL A 97 4.61 9.27 3.83
C VAL A 97 4.77 7.75 3.98
N LEU A 98 6.01 7.27 4.04
CA LEU A 98 6.34 5.86 4.30
C LEU A 98 5.84 5.32 5.67
N THR A 99 5.22 6.15 6.50
CA THR A 99 4.70 5.79 7.83
C THR A 99 3.68 4.66 7.76
N ILE A 100 2.71 4.73 6.84
CA ILE A 100 1.68 3.68 6.72
C ILE A 100 2.32 2.38 6.24
N VAL A 101 3.23 2.45 5.28
CA VAL A 101 3.98 1.28 4.79
C VAL A 101 4.75 0.61 5.93
N ARG A 102 5.44 1.38 6.78
CA ARG A 102 6.16 0.81 7.94
C ARG A 102 5.23 0.16 8.94
N LEU A 103 4.06 0.76 9.19
CA LEU A 103 3.03 0.19 10.05
C LEU A 103 2.55 -1.16 9.50
N ILE A 104 2.22 -1.21 8.22
CA ILE A 104 1.79 -2.44 7.54
C ILE A 104 2.90 -3.49 7.57
N LEU A 105 4.13 -3.12 7.23
CA LEU A 105 5.27 -4.03 7.23
C LEU A 105 5.52 -4.62 8.62
N LYS A 106 5.53 -3.78 9.66
CA LYS A 106 5.66 -4.24 11.05
C LYS A 106 4.55 -5.23 11.39
N HIS A 107 3.30 -4.88 11.10
CA HIS A 107 2.14 -5.71 11.37
C HIS A 107 2.25 -7.07 10.67
N LEU A 108 2.55 -7.11 9.37
CA LEU A 108 2.65 -8.36 8.60
C LEU A 108 3.75 -9.29 9.12
N VAL A 109 4.86 -8.74 9.62
CA VAL A 109 6.00 -9.52 10.14
C VAL A 109 5.71 -10.11 11.52
N GLU A 110 4.81 -9.50 12.29
CA GLU A 110 4.42 -9.90 13.66
C GLU A 110 3.27 -10.91 13.71
N GLN A 111 2.54 -11.13 12.62
CA GLN A 111 1.36 -12.02 12.58
C GLN A 111 1.71 -13.48 12.23
N ASP A 112 0.90 -14.43 12.74
CA ASP A 112 1.14 -15.89 12.60
C ASP A 112 0.66 -16.50 11.26
N ASP A 113 -0.03 -15.74 10.39
CA ASP A 113 -0.49 -16.21 9.07
C ASP A 113 0.64 -16.13 8.02
N ILE A 114 1.54 -17.11 8.08
CA ILE A 114 2.83 -17.07 7.39
C ILE A 114 2.69 -16.88 5.87
N GLU A 115 1.76 -17.58 5.22
CA GLU A 115 1.66 -17.57 3.75
C GLU A 115 1.28 -16.20 3.20
N VAL A 116 0.17 -15.62 3.68
CA VAL A 116 -0.30 -14.30 3.23
C VAL A 116 0.69 -13.21 3.60
N ASN A 117 1.32 -13.33 4.77
CA ASN A 117 2.28 -12.35 5.24
C ASN A 117 3.54 -12.34 4.39
N VAL A 118 4.08 -13.52 4.02
CA VAL A 118 5.28 -13.58 3.16
C VAL A 118 5.01 -12.93 1.81
N GLU A 119 3.88 -13.23 1.17
CA GLU A 119 3.53 -12.60 -0.12
C GLU A 119 3.42 -11.08 0.01
N ALA A 120 2.67 -10.60 1.00
CA ALA A 120 2.44 -9.18 1.21
C ALA A 120 3.73 -8.42 1.59
N VAL A 121 4.57 -9.01 2.44
CA VAL A 121 5.88 -8.46 2.81
C VAL A 121 6.79 -8.39 1.58
N CYS A 122 6.87 -9.46 0.80
CA CYS A 122 7.71 -9.48 -0.40
C CYS A 122 7.20 -8.51 -1.46
N LEU A 123 5.88 -8.36 -1.63
CA LEU A 123 5.28 -7.35 -2.50
C LEU A 123 5.67 -5.93 -2.08
N LEU A 124 5.53 -5.62 -0.79
CA LEU A 124 5.84 -4.32 -0.22
C LEU A 124 7.33 -4.01 -0.39
N LEU A 125 8.21 -4.92 -0.01
CA LEU A 125 9.66 -4.73 -0.10
C LEU A 125 10.14 -4.63 -1.55
N ASN A 126 9.57 -5.38 -2.49
CA ASN A 126 9.86 -5.21 -3.92
C ASN A 126 9.50 -3.81 -4.43
N THR A 127 8.41 -3.24 -3.91
CA THR A 127 7.85 -1.98 -4.43
C THR A 127 8.52 -0.75 -3.80
N VAL A 128 8.70 -0.75 -2.48
CA VAL A 128 9.17 0.41 -1.70
C VAL A 128 10.39 0.13 -0.83
N GLY A 129 10.97 -1.07 -0.88
CA GLY A 129 12.11 -1.46 -0.05
C GLY A 129 13.33 -0.53 -0.17
N LYS A 130 13.67 -0.10 -1.39
CA LYS A 130 14.73 0.89 -1.63
C LYS A 130 14.48 2.21 -0.91
N GLN A 131 13.24 2.70 -0.96
CA GLN A 131 12.84 3.95 -0.30
C GLN A 131 12.83 3.79 1.22
N LEU A 132 12.41 2.62 1.72
CA LEU A 132 12.40 2.29 3.14
C LEU A 132 13.81 2.26 3.72
N ASP A 133 14.78 1.62 3.05
CA ASP A 133 16.17 1.59 3.51
C ASP A 133 16.87 2.95 3.37
N GLY A 134 16.54 3.71 2.31
CA GLY A 134 17.15 5.00 2.02
C GLY A 134 16.55 6.19 2.76
N SER A 135 15.49 6.02 3.56
CA SER A 135 14.75 7.15 4.14
C SER A 135 15.50 7.93 5.24
N SER A 136 16.53 7.34 5.85
CA SER A 136 17.43 7.99 6.80
C SER A 136 18.71 7.18 6.96
N SER A 137 19.75 7.76 7.57
CA SER A 137 21.03 7.07 7.84
C SER A 137 20.89 5.82 8.73
N LYS A 138 19.85 5.75 9.55
CA LYS A 138 19.57 4.60 10.44
C LYS A 138 18.51 3.65 9.91
N SER A 139 17.79 4.03 8.85
CA SER A 139 16.62 3.27 8.38
C SER A 139 16.96 1.86 7.96
N ARG A 140 18.09 1.67 7.27
CA ARG A 140 18.56 0.33 6.89
C ARG A 140 18.75 -0.57 8.11
N VAL A 141 19.37 -0.05 9.16
CA VAL A 141 19.58 -0.78 10.43
C VAL A 141 18.25 -1.10 11.12
N THR A 142 17.33 -0.13 11.16
CA THR A 142 15.98 -0.37 11.71
C THR A 142 15.23 -1.46 10.93
N ASN A 143 15.37 -1.47 9.61
CA ASN A 143 14.70 -2.45 8.77
C ASN A 143 15.33 -3.85 8.85
N ASP A 144 16.55 -4.00 9.37
CA ASP A 144 17.23 -5.31 9.50
C ASP A 144 16.38 -6.31 10.31
N VAL A 145 15.59 -5.83 11.27
CA VAL A 145 14.65 -6.64 12.05
C VAL A 145 13.69 -7.42 11.13
N TYR A 146 13.17 -6.78 10.09
CA TYR A 146 12.25 -7.43 9.15
C TYR A 146 12.97 -8.51 8.32
N PHE A 147 14.21 -8.27 7.90
CA PHE A 147 14.99 -9.23 7.11
C PHE A 147 15.50 -10.39 7.95
N HIS A 148 15.80 -10.17 9.24
CA HIS A 148 16.07 -11.25 10.18
C HIS A 148 14.85 -12.14 10.34
N ARG A 149 13.65 -11.56 10.54
CA ARG A 149 12.43 -12.37 10.62
C ARG A 149 12.19 -13.20 9.36
N LEU A 150 12.42 -12.64 8.18
CA LEU A 150 12.32 -13.39 6.92
C LEU A 150 13.31 -14.58 6.85
N LYS A 151 14.55 -14.41 7.33
CA LYS A 151 15.51 -15.51 7.45
C LYS A 151 15.08 -16.56 8.48
N ASP A 152 14.53 -16.11 9.61
CA ASP A 152 14.02 -17.00 10.65
C ASP A 152 12.87 -17.85 10.12
N LEU A 153 11.98 -17.28 9.30
CA LEU A 153 10.89 -18.04 8.67
C LEU A 153 11.40 -19.20 7.81
N LEU A 154 12.49 -19.00 7.06
CA LEU A 154 13.11 -20.06 6.26
C LEU A 154 13.66 -21.22 7.13
N THR A 155 14.06 -20.92 8.35
CA THR A 155 14.70 -21.87 9.28
C THR A 155 13.67 -22.58 10.16
N ILE A 156 12.73 -21.82 10.71
CA ILE A 156 11.72 -22.29 11.68
C ILE A 156 10.59 -23.05 10.97
N HIS A 157 10.27 -22.72 9.71
CA HIS A 157 9.20 -23.35 8.94
C HIS A 157 9.74 -24.13 7.74
N PRO A 158 10.36 -25.31 7.94
CA PRO A 158 10.90 -26.11 6.84
C PRO A 158 9.81 -26.60 5.87
N GLN A 159 8.54 -26.64 6.31
CA GLN A 159 7.39 -27.01 5.49
C GLN A 159 6.81 -25.84 4.66
N LEU A 160 7.41 -24.65 4.73
CA LEU A 160 6.97 -23.51 3.94
C LEU A 160 7.03 -23.85 2.45
N GLU A 161 5.99 -23.43 1.70
CA GLU A 161 5.88 -23.67 0.27
C GLU A 161 7.15 -23.18 -0.46
N THR A 162 7.64 -23.99 -1.39
CA THR A 162 8.84 -23.69 -2.18
C THR A 162 8.79 -22.31 -2.84
N ARG A 163 7.62 -21.92 -3.37
CA ARG A 163 7.41 -20.60 -3.97
C ARG A 163 7.65 -19.46 -2.98
N LEU A 164 7.12 -19.57 -1.76
CA LEU A 164 7.31 -18.57 -0.71
C LEU A 164 8.77 -18.49 -0.25
N LYS A 165 9.45 -19.63 -0.13
CA LYS A 165 10.90 -19.66 0.13
C LYS A 165 11.68 -18.90 -0.94
N PHE A 166 11.37 -19.14 -2.21
CA PHE A 166 11.97 -18.40 -3.32
C PHE A 166 11.69 -16.90 -3.27
N MET A 167 10.45 -16.50 -2.94
CA MET A 167 10.11 -15.07 -2.77
C MET A 167 10.95 -14.40 -1.68
N ILE A 168 11.16 -15.09 -0.55
CA ILE A 168 12.00 -14.58 0.54
C ILE A 168 13.45 -14.45 0.08
N CYS A 169 14.01 -15.48 -0.55
CA CYS A 169 15.39 -15.46 -1.08
C CYS A 169 15.57 -14.33 -2.10
N ASP A 170 14.64 -14.18 -3.06
CA ASP A 170 14.67 -13.11 -4.06
C ASP A 170 14.73 -11.72 -3.41
N ILE A 171 13.97 -11.50 -2.33
CA ILE A 171 13.97 -10.23 -1.58
C ILE A 171 15.27 -10.02 -0.79
N LEU A 172 15.79 -11.07 -0.15
CA LEU A 172 17.06 -11.00 0.56
C LEU A 172 18.21 -10.66 -0.40
N ASP A 173 18.26 -11.31 -1.55
CA ASP A 173 19.24 -11.09 -2.61
C ASP A 173 19.09 -9.69 -3.22
N LEU A 174 17.84 -9.24 -3.47
CA LEU A 174 17.58 -7.90 -3.97
C LEU A 174 18.14 -6.83 -3.04
N ARG A 175 17.94 -6.98 -1.72
CA ARG A 175 18.48 -6.03 -0.73
C ARG A 175 20.00 -6.13 -0.59
N ALA A 176 20.56 -7.34 -0.62
CA ALA A 176 22.02 -7.55 -0.59
C ALA A 176 22.70 -6.87 -1.80
N ASN A 177 22.04 -6.89 -2.96
CA ASN A 177 22.44 -6.19 -4.17
C ASN A 177 22.03 -4.70 -4.19
N ASN A 178 21.87 -4.07 -3.03
CA ASN A 178 21.52 -2.64 -2.89
C ASN A 178 20.28 -2.22 -3.67
N TRP A 179 19.26 -3.08 -3.71
CA TRP A 179 18.00 -2.86 -4.43
C TRP A 179 18.16 -2.69 -5.95
N VAL A 180 19.25 -3.21 -6.51
CA VAL A 180 19.46 -3.28 -7.95
C VAL A 180 18.98 -4.64 -8.44
N ASN A 181 17.87 -4.66 -9.19
CA ASN A 181 17.35 -5.89 -9.77
C ASN A 181 18.08 -6.19 -11.10
N PRO A 182 18.88 -7.26 -11.19
CA PRO A 182 19.66 -7.58 -12.39
C PRO A 182 18.80 -7.93 -13.61
N ARG A 183 17.56 -8.38 -13.40
CA ARG A 183 16.62 -8.78 -14.47
C ARG A 183 15.86 -7.58 -15.06
N ASN A 184 15.87 -6.44 -14.37
CA ASN A 184 15.12 -5.22 -14.73
C ASN A 184 16.01 -4.11 -15.33
N THR A 185 17.25 -4.39 -15.69
CA THR A 185 18.12 -3.46 -16.46
C THR A 185 17.57 -3.17 -17.87
N ASN A 186 16.63 -3.97 -18.38
CA ASN A 186 15.93 -3.79 -19.65
C ASN A 186 14.44 -3.38 -19.48
N GLN A 187 14.14 -2.41 -18.59
CA GLN A 187 12.77 -1.91 -18.36
C GLN A 187 12.18 -1.17 -19.57
N VAL A 188 11.60 -1.92 -20.50
CA VAL A 188 10.71 -1.40 -21.56
C VAL A 188 9.27 -1.25 -21.04
N LYS A 189 8.85 -2.06 -20.04
CA LYS A 189 7.46 -2.11 -19.54
C LYS A 189 7.06 -0.93 -18.65
N ASP A 190 7.92 -0.48 -17.74
CA ASP A 190 7.63 0.69 -16.89
C ASP A 190 7.70 2.00 -17.69
N LYS A 191 8.54 2.03 -18.74
CA LYS A 191 8.57 3.12 -19.72
C LYS A 191 7.27 3.19 -20.51
N ALA A 192 6.71 2.07 -20.96
CA ALA A 192 5.46 2.06 -21.73
C ALA A 192 4.26 2.61 -20.93
N ILE A 193 4.14 2.30 -19.63
CA ILE A 193 3.09 2.89 -18.78
C ILE A 193 3.37 4.38 -18.52
N SER A 194 4.63 4.75 -18.27
CA SER A 194 5.04 6.16 -18.13
C SER A 194 4.90 6.97 -19.41
N GLU A 195 4.98 6.35 -20.59
CA GLU A 195 4.79 6.97 -21.91
C GLU A 195 3.32 7.04 -22.29
N LEU A 196 2.51 6.04 -21.92
CA LEU A 196 1.06 6.02 -22.12
C LEU A 196 0.38 7.09 -21.25
N ILE A 197 0.86 7.28 -20.02
CA ILE A 197 0.49 8.40 -19.17
C ILE A 197 1.35 9.60 -19.59
N ARG A 198 1.09 10.21 -20.75
CA ARG A 198 1.72 11.50 -21.12
C ARG A 198 1.36 12.53 -20.05
N PRO A 199 2.29 12.95 -19.17
CA PRO A 199 1.98 13.88 -18.09
C PRO A 199 1.51 15.22 -18.67
N LEU A 200 2.02 15.59 -19.85
CA LEU A 200 1.70 16.85 -20.52
C LEU A 200 0.23 16.96 -20.95
N GLU A 201 -0.42 15.90 -21.44
CA GLU A 201 -1.82 15.95 -21.88
C GLU A 201 -2.80 15.94 -20.70
N ILE A 202 -2.49 15.18 -19.65
CA ILE A 202 -3.24 15.19 -18.39
C ILE A 202 -3.08 16.53 -17.69
N GLN A 203 -1.86 17.08 -17.59
CA GLN A 203 -1.60 18.42 -17.02
C GLN A 203 -2.32 19.53 -17.79
N LYS A 204 -2.40 19.45 -19.13
CA LYS A 204 -3.14 20.42 -19.96
C LYS A 204 -4.66 20.35 -19.71
N LYS A 205 -5.20 19.15 -19.47
CA LYS A 205 -6.63 18.94 -19.16
C LYS A 205 -6.95 19.33 -17.70
N LEU A 206 -6.12 18.93 -16.73
CA LEU A 206 -6.30 19.26 -15.32
C LEU A 206 -6.09 20.76 -15.04
N GLY A 207 -5.12 21.41 -15.70
CA GLY A 207 -4.92 22.86 -15.61
C GLY A 207 -6.07 23.71 -16.17
N ARG A 208 -7.01 23.10 -16.92
CA ARG A 208 -8.25 23.76 -17.36
C ARG A 208 -9.40 23.60 -16.36
N ILE A 209 -9.27 22.72 -15.36
CA ILE A 209 -10.30 22.53 -14.33
C ILE A 209 -10.15 23.65 -13.30
N ARG A 210 -11.03 24.66 -13.38
CA ARG A 210 -11.19 25.68 -12.34
C ARG A 210 -12.19 25.16 -11.31
N PHE A 211 -11.71 24.79 -10.14
CA PHE A 211 -12.58 24.54 -8.99
C PHE A 211 -13.04 25.91 -8.45
N THR A 212 -14.29 26.29 -8.72
CA THR A 212 -14.94 27.48 -8.14
C THR A 212 -15.61 27.11 -6.83
N GLU A 213 -15.94 28.08 -5.96
CA GLU A 213 -16.66 27.81 -4.70
C GLU A 213 -17.96 27.02 -4.92
N SER A 214 -18.65 27.27 -6.05
CA SER A 214 -19.85 26.57 -6.49
C SER A 214 -19.64 25.08 -6.84
N THR A 215 -18.46 24.68 -7.33
CA THR A 215 -18.19 23.26 -7.65
C THR A 215 -17.99 22.40 -6.42
N THR A 216 -18.03 23.00 -5.23
CA THR A 216 -17.80 22.32 -3.97
C THR A 216 -19.06 22.12 -3.13
N ASP A 217 -20.25 22.38 -3.66
CA ASP A 217 -21.51 22.24 -2.90
C ASP A 217 -21.86 20.77 -2.58
N TRP A 218 -21.32 19.80 -3.33
CA TRP A 218 -21.37 18.37 -2.96
C TRP A 218 -20.77 18.07 -1.59
N LYS A 219 -19.91 18.97 -1.06
CA LYS A 219 -19.35 18.91 0.30
C LYS A 219 -20.44 18.81 1.37
N LYS A 220 -21.61 19.43 1.20
CA LYS A 220 -22.69 19.32 2.20
C LYS A 220 -23.39 17.98 2.18
N SER A 221 -23.41 17.29 1.03
CA SER A 221 -24.09 16.01 0.87
C SER A 221 -23.20 14.85 1.36
N MET A 222 -21.92 14.83 0.95
CA MET A 222 -21.02 13.70 1.26
C MET A 222 -20.63 13.64 2.75
N PHE A 223 -20.44 14.78 3.41
CA PHE A 223 -20.12 14.81 4.85
C PHE A 223 -21.33 14.59 5.77
N ARG A 224 -22.57 14.69 5.27
CA ARG A 224 -23.77 14.28 6.02
C ARG A 224 -23.97 12.77 6.04
N GLU A 225 -23.48 12.06 5.02
CA GLU A 225 -23.63 10.60 4.91
C GLU A 225 -22.53 9.82 5.65
N ILE A 226 -21.41 10.46 6.03
CA ILE A 226 -20.26 9.81 6.66
C ILE A 226 -20.21 10.03 8.19
N SER A 227 -21.15 10.77 8.78
CA SER A 227 -21.28 10.83 10.25
C SER A 227 -22.15 9.68 10.76
N PRO A 228 -21.62 8.74 11.57
CA PRO A 228 -22.48 7.85 12.33
C PRO A 228 -23.26 8.69 13.36
N ARG A 229 -24.51 8.31 13.62
CA ARG A 229 -25.22 8.71 14.84
C ARG A 229 -24.60 8.02 16.05
#